data_AF-E0WUQ5-F1
#
_entry.id   AF-E0WUQ5-F1
#
_cell.length_a   1.000
_cell.length_b   1.000
_cell.length_c   1.000
_cell.angle_alpha   90.00
_cell.angle_beta   90.00
_cell.angle_gamma   90.00
#
_symmetry.space_group_name_H-M   'P 1'
#
loop_
_entity.id
_entity.type
_entity.pdbx_description
1 polymer ?
#
loop_
_entity_poly.entity_id
_entity_poly.type
_entity_poly.pdbx_seq_one_letter_code
_entity_poly.pdbx_strand_id
1 'polypeptide(L)' 'REVGLRLREDLRSHDTLARIGGDEFVLLVQLTQPDDALGLAERQVVLINRAFQVAEHELKISASVGIAMFPGNGNSPQ' A
#
# COMPACT_ATOMS: atom_id res chain seq x y z
N ARG A 1 8.20 -1.61 11.11
CA ARG A 1 9.28 -1.74 10.10
C ARG A 1 8.92 -2.83 9.10
N GLU A 2 8.57 -4.03 9.56
CA GLU A 2 8.20 -5.17 8.71
C GLU A 2 7.06 -4.89 7.72
N VAL A 3 5.99 -4.23 8.18
CA VAL A 3 4.87 -3.81 7.31
C VAL A 3 5.35 -3.01 6.10
N GLY A 4 6.19 -2.00 6.31
CA GLY A 4 6.71 -1.18 5.21
C GLY A 4 7.66 -1.93 4.27
N LEU A 5 8.35 -2.96 4.76
CA LEU A 5 9.16 -3.84 3.89
C LEU A 5 8.24 -4.69 3.01
N ARG A 6 7.21 -5.30 3.61
CA ARG A 6 6.24 -6.14 2.89
C ARG A 6 5.45 -5.36 1.83
N LEU A 7 5.00 -4.15 2.15
CA LEU A 7 4.33 -3.29 1.17
C LEU A 7 5.23 -2.98 -0.04
N ARG A 8 6.55 -2.85 0.16
CA ARG A 8 7.50 -2.61 -0.95
C ARG A 8 7.72 -3.80 -1.87
N GLU A 9 7.37 -5.03 -1.46
CA GLU A 9 7.64 -6.25 -2.26
C GLU A 9 6.88 -6.26 -3.60
N ASP A 10 5.74 -5.57 -3.68
CA ASP A 10 4.88 -5.49 -4.87
C ASP A 10 4.87 -4.08 -5.49
N LEU A 11 5.90 -3.28 -5.18
CA LEU A 11 6.09 -1.94 -5.76
C LEU A 11 7.27 -1.92 -6.72
N ARG A 12 7.14 -1.11 -7.77
CA ARG A 12 8.23 -0.84 -8.71
C ARG A 12 9.24 0.12 -8.07
N SER A 13 10.46 0.15 -8.59
CA SER A 13 11.53 1.00 -8.06
C SER A 13 11.23 2.51 -8.12
N HIS A 14 10.33 2.94 -9.01
CA HIS A 14 9.90 4.33 -9.14
C HIS A 14 8.62 4.66 -8.35
N ASP A 15 7.96 3.66 -7.79
CA ASP A 15 6.81 3.87 -6.93
C ASP A 15 7.26 4.42 -5.57
N THR A 16 6.45 5.29 -4.98
CA THR A 16 6.76 5.91 -3.70
C THR A 16 5.90 5.30 -2.60
N LEU A 17 6.57 4.77 -1.56
CA LEU A 17 5.94 4.37 -0.30
C LEU A 17 6.37 5.30 0.82
N ALA A 18 5.41 6.03 1.38
CA ALA A 18 5.59 6.89 2.54
C ALA A 18 4.81 6.35 3.75
N ARG A 19 5.36 6.55 4.95
CA ARG A 19 4.64 6.36 6.22
C ARG A 19 4.32 7.75 6.75
N ILE A 20 3.03 8.09 6.79
CA ILE A 20 2.56 9.43 7.15
C ILE A 20 2.20 9.53 8.65
N GLY A 21 1.84 8.42 9.27
CA GLY A 21 1.42 8.35 10.66
C GLY A 21 1.96 7.12 11.39
N GLY A 22 1.29 6.75 12.48
CA GLY A 22 1.61 5.56 13.27
C GLY A 22 1.57 4.30 12.40
N ASP A 23 0.42 3.93 11.90
CA ASP A 23 0.17 2.75 11.07
C ASP A 23 -0.31 3.10 9.66
N GLU A 24 -0.34 4.38 9.32
CA GLU A 24 -0.80 4.89 8.03
C GLU A 24 0.32 4.99 7.00
N PHE A 25 0.04 4.45 5.82
CA PHE A 25 0.94 4.45 4.66
C PHE A 25 0.25 5.06 3.44
N VAL A 26 1.05 5.73 2.61
CA VAL A 26 0.63 6.27 1.33
C VAL A 26 1.49 5.64 0.24
N LEU A 27 0.82 5.07 -0.76
CA LEU A 27 1.42 4.57 -1.98
C LEU A 27 1.10 5.57 -3.09
N LEU A 28 2.14 6.15 -3.69
CA LEU A 28 2.02 6.98 -4.88
C LEU A 28 2.65 6.22 -6.04
N VAL A 29 1.81 5.88 -7.02
CA VAL A 29 2.18 5.03 -8.16
C VAL A 29 1.71 5.67 -9.45
N GLN A 30 2.39 5.37 -10.56
CA GLN A 30 1.93 5.73 -11.88
C GLN A 30 1.30 4.52 -12.56
N LEU A 31 0.01 4.65 -12.89
CA LEU A 31 -0.78 3.58 -13.49
C LEU A 31 -0.89 3.75 -15.00
N THR A 32 -1.04 2.63 -15.71
CA THR A 32 -1.27 2.64 -17.16
C THR A 32 -2.75 2.81 -17.45
N GLN A 33 -3.61 2.16 -16.66
CA GLN A 33 -5.06 2.28 -16.71
C GLN A 33 -5.61 2.55 -15.30
N PRO A 34 -6.70 3.33 -15.16
CA PRO A 34 -7.30 3.58 -13.84
C PRO A 34 -7.70 2.31 -13.09
N ASP A 35 -8.17 1.29 -13.80
CA ASP A 35 -8.61 0.01 -13.22
C ASP A 35 -7.45 -0.78 -12.57
N ASP A 36 -6.20 -0.49 -12.96
CA ASP A 36 -5.01 -1.08 -12.33
C ASP A 36 -4.91 -0.71 -10.83
N ALA A 37 -5.53 0.40 -10.42
CA ALA A 37 -5.51 0.88 -9.04
C ALA A 37 -6.18 -0.12 -8.08
N LEU A 38 -7.33 -0.66 -8.48
CA LEU A 38 -8.07 -1.64 -7.69
C LEU A 38 -7.25 -2.92 -7.54
N GLY A 39 -6.69 -3.42 -8.65
CA GLY A 39 -5.86 -4.61 -8.63
C GLY A 39 -4.59 -4.43 -7.78
N LEU A 40 -3.97 -3.26 -7.78
CA LEU A 40 -2.87 -2.95 -6.85
C LEU A 40 -3.34 -2.96 -5.40
N ALA A 41 -4.43 -2.27 -5.08
CA ALA A 41 -4.97 -2.20 -3.72
C ALA A 41 -5.30 -3.61 -3.17
N GLU A 42 -5.95 -4.46 -3.96
CA GLU A 42 -6.27 -5.84 -3.57
C GLU A 42 -5.00 -6.65 -3.28
N ARG A 43 -3.95 -6.55 -4.11
CA ARG A 43 -2.68 -7.24 -3.86
C ARG A 43 -2.02 -6.76 -2.57
N GLN A 44 -2.03 -5.46 -2.30
CA GLN A 44 -1.48 -4.90 -1.06
C GLN A 44 -2.22 -5.40 0.18
N VAL A 45 -3.56 -5.47 0.14
CA VAL A 45 -4.38 -6.06 1.21
C VAL A 45 -4.04 -7.54 1.42
N VAL A 46 -3.92 -8.32 0.34
CA VAL A 46 -3.52 -9.74 0.41
C VAL A 46 -2.13 -9.92 1.01
N LEU A 47 -1.16 -9.07 0.65
CA LEU A 47 0.19 -9.11 1.20
C LEU A 47 0.19 -8.82 2.70
N ILE A 48 -0.51 -7.77 3.13
CA ILE A 48 -0.60 -7.42 4.55
C ILE A 48 -1.31 -8.48 5.38
N ASN A 49 -2.35 -9.13 4.84
CA ASN A 49 -3.07 -10.19 5.53
C ASN A 49 -2.24 -11.46 5.76
N ARG A 50 -1.08 -11.61 5.09
CA ARG A 50 -0.13 -12.69 5.42
C ARG A 50 0.39 -12.49 6.83
N ALA A 51 0.58 -13.58 7.55
CA ALA A 51 1.07 -13.48 8.91
C ALA A 51 2.48 -12.86 8.97
N PHE A 52 2.74 -12.14 10.05
CA PHE A 52 4.04 -11.61 10.41
C PHE A 52 4.60 -12.47 11.54
N GLN A 53 5.81 -12.97 11.35
CA GLN A 53 6.54 -13.64 12.42
C GLN A 53 7.22 -12.57 13.28
N VAL A 54 6.81 -12.45 14.54
CA VAL A 54 7.38 -11.50 15.50
C VAL A 54 7.86 -12.27 16.71
N ALA A 55 9.17 -12.51 16.75
CA ALA A 55 9.79 -13.47 17.66
C ALA A 55 9.13 -14.86 17.52
N GLU A 56 8.57 -15.40 18.59
CA GLU A 56 7.89 -16.70 18.59
C GLU A 56 6.39 -16.62 18.26
N HIS A 57 5.87 -15.42 18.00
CA HIS A 57 4.45 -15.21 17.75
C HIS A 57 4.16 -15.00 16.27
N GLU A 58 3.06 -15.60 15.83
CA GLU A 58 2.46 -15.35 14.52
C GLU A 58 1.34 -14.31 14.67
N LEU A 59 1.52 -13.13 14.07
CA LEU A 59 0.54 -12.04 14.14
C LEU A 59 -0.11 -11.84 12.78
N LYS A 60 -1.45 -11.74 12.77
CA LYS A 60 -2.21 -11.33 11.59
C LYS A 60 -2.78 -9.94 11.81
N ILE A 61 -2.59 -9.09 10.82
CA ILE A 61 -3.17 -7.76 10.76
C ILE A 61 -3.96 -7.63 9.46
N SER A 62 -4.94 -6.73 9.46
CA SER A 62 -5.64 -6.32 8.25
C SER A 62 -5.26 -4.88 7.90
N ALA A 63 -5.52 -4.50 6.65
CA ALA A 63 -5.43 -3.13 6.20
C ALA A 63 -6.66 -2.76 5.37
N SER A 64 -7.02 -1.49 5.46
CA SER A 64 -8.00 -0.86 4.57
C SER A 64 -7.24 0.04 3.60
N VAL A 65 -7.66 0.05 2.33
CA VAL A 65 -7.02 0.87 1.29
C VAL A 65 -8.07 1.77 0.65
N GLY A 66 -7.83 3.08 0.68
CA GLY A 66 -8.56 4.07 -0.11
C GLY A 66 -7.79 4.40 -1.38
N ILE A 67 -8.49 4.62 -2.49
CA ILE A 67 -7.91 4.96 -3.79
C ILE A 67 -8.34 6.38 -4.16
N ALA A 68 -7.38 7.19 -4.58
CA ALA A 68 -7.61 8.52 -5.16
C ALA A 68 -6.80 8.65 -6.45
N MET A 69 -7.43 9.18 -7.51
CA MET A 69 -6.85 9.29 -8.85
C MET A 69 -6.58 10.74 -9.22
N PHE A 70 -5.43 10.97 -9.87
CA PHE A 70 -5.10 12.24 -10.51
C PHE A 70 -4.92 12.06 -12.04
N PRO A 71 -5.52 12.94 -12.87
CA PRO A 71 -6.55 13.91 -12.50
C PRO A 71 -7.89 13.21 -12.19
N GLY A 72 -8.73 13.81 -11.34
CA GLY A 72 -10.08 13.28 -11.06
C GLY A 72 -10.57 13.58 -9.64
N ASN A 73 -9.96 12.97 -8.63
CA ASN A 73 -10.34 13.16 -7.23
C ASN A 73 -9.69 14.38 -6.57
N GLY A 74 -8.82 15.08 -7.30
CA GLY A 74 -8.14 16.29 -6.88
C GLY A 74 -7.32 16.86 -8.02
N ASN A 75 -6.98 18.14 -7.91
CA ASN A 75 -6.21 18.86 -8.94
C ASN A 75 -4.81 19.28 -8.45
N SER A 76 -4.44 18.95 -7.22
CA SER A 76 -3.09 19.16 -6.65
C SER A 76 -2.82 18.18 -5.50
N PRO A 77 -1.56 17.81 -5.25
CA PRO A 77 -1.16 17.18 -3.99
C PRO A 77 -1.25 18.24 -2.88
N GLN A 78 -2.14 18.06 -1.92
CA GLN A 78 -2.20 18.86 -0.70
C GLN A 78 -1.36 18.21 0.40
#